data_AF-A0A2E0U0F5-F1
#
_entry.id   AF-A0A2E0U0F5-F1
#
_cell.length_a   1.000
_cell.length_b   1.000
_cell.length_c   1.000
_cell.angle_alpha   90.00
_cell.angle_beta   90.00
_cell.angle_gamma   90.00
#
_symmetry.space_group_name_H-M   'P 1'
#
loop_
_entity.id
_entity.type
_entity.pdbx_description
1 polymer ?
#
loop_
_entity_poly.entity_id
_entity_poly.type
_entity_poly.pdbx_seq_one_letter_code
_entity_poly.pdbx_strand_id
1 'polypeptide(L)'
;MKNNQKSLKEKIQRYENKKESVKNKPENINFGIKIGLDLVSTIVVAVLIGLGIDKIFSTHPIFFIIFLLLGVISGFYSIIKSMSKLK
;
A
#
# COMPACT_ATOMS: atom_id res chain seq x y z
N MET A 1 -20.86 9.94 -43.55
CA MET A 1 -19.84 9.03 -42.97
C MET A 1 -18.92 9.65 -41.89
N LYS A 2 -18.73 10.98 -41.82
CA LYS A 2 -17.85 11.63 -40.81
C LYS A 2 -18.41 11.67 -39.36
N ASN A 3 -19.71 11.49 -39.17
CA ASN A 3 -20.37 11.72 -37.87
C ASN A 3 -20.10 10.60 -36.84
N ASN A 4 -19.93 9.35 -37.27
CA ASN A 4 -19.64 8.23 -36.35
C ASN A 4 -18.22 8.28 -35.78
N GLN A 5 -17.24 8.74 -36.57
CA GLN A 5 -15.84 8.85 -36.13
C GLN A 5 -15.69 9.88 -35.01
N LYS A 6 -16.47 10.96 -35.07
CA LYS A 6 -16.43 12.05 -34.08
C LYS A 6 -16.99 11.62 -32.73
N SER A 7 -18.13 10.91 -32.73
CA SER A 7 -18.75 10.41 -31.49
C SER A 7 -17.93 9.30 -30.82
N LEU A 8 -17.19 8.51 -31.59
CA LEU A 8 -16.26 7.51 -31.05
C LEU A 8 -15.04 8.16 -30.39
N LYS A 9 -14.43 9.16 -31.02
CA LYS A 9 -13.31 9.92 -30.42
C LYS A 9 -13.73 10.63 -29.14
N GLU A 10 -14.92 11.24 -29.11
CA GLU A 10 -15.47 11.88 -27.90
C GLU A 10 -15.70 10.88 -26.76
N LYS A 11 -16.17 9.67 -27.06
CA LYS A 11 -16.32 8.60 -26.05
C LYS A 11 -14.96 8.18 -25.49
N ILE A 12 -13.99 7.91 -26.36
CA ILE A 12 -12.62 7.51 -25.94
C ILE A 12 -11.99 8.60 -25.07
N GLN A 13 -12.11 9.87 -25.47
CA GLN A 13 -11.56 10.99 -24.72
C GLN A 13 -12.24 11.19 -23.36
N ARG A 14 -13.55 10.92 -23.24
CA ARG A 14 -14.25 10.90 -21.94
C ARG A 14 -13.78 9.76 -21.04
N TYR A 15 -13.48 8.58 -21.58
CA TYR A 15 -12.93 7.46 -20.81
C TYR A 15 -11.49 7.72 -20.36
N GLU A 16 -10.65 8.31 -21.21
CA GLU A 16 -9.28 8.73 -20.89
C GLU A 16 -9.28 9.81 -19.79
N ASN A 17 -10.06 10.88 -19.95
CA ASN A 17 -10.20 11.95 -18.95
C ASN A 17 -10.82 11.44 -17.63
N LYS A 18 -11.71 10.44 -17.67
CA LYS A 18 -12.25 9.80 -16.46
C LYS A 18 -11.20 8.93 -15.76
N LYS A 19 -10.34 8.24 -16.51
CA LYS A 19 -9.20 7.49 -15.94
C LYS A 19 -8.20 8.43 -15.29
N GLU A 20 -7.93 9.57 -15.92
CA GLU A 20 -6.98 10.57 -15.42
C GLU A 20 -7.52 11.32 -14.19
N SER A 21 -8.82 11.61 -14.14
CA SER A 21 -9.48 12.19 -12.94
C SER A 21 -9.67 11.21 -11.79
N VAL A 22 -9.71 9.90 -12.04
CA VAL A 22 -9.63 8.87 -10.98
C VAL A 22 -8.19 8.72 -10.48
N LYS A 23 -7.19 8.88 -11.36
CA LYS A 23 -5.76 8.83 -11.01
C LYS A 23 -5.27 10.09 -10.26
N ASN A 24 -5.94 11.23 -10.45
CA ASN A 24 -5.59 12.53 -9.85
C ASN A 24 -6.63 13.05 -8.84
N LYS A 25 -7.64 12.25 -8.46
CA LYS A 25 -8.50 12.64 -7.33
C LYS A 25 -7.64 12.50 -6.08
N PRO A 26 -7.43 13.56 -5.30
CA PRO A 26 -6.68 13.41 -4.06
C PRO A 26 -7.50 12.45 -3.19
N GLU A 27 -6.94 11.26 -2.94
CA GLU A 27 -7.53 10.12 -2.22
C GLU A 27 -7.67 10.42 -0.72
N ASN A 28 -8.17 11.62 -0.41
CA ASN A 28 -8.21 12.24 0.91
C ASN A 28 -9.03 11.43 1.93
N ILE A 29 -9.87 10.51 1.46
CA ILE A 29 -10.80 9.77 2.33
C ILE A 29 -10.12 8.55 2.97
N ASN A 30 -8.98 8.08 2.47
CA ASN A 30 -8.42 6.80 2.95
C ASN A 30 -6.94 6.86 3.36
N PHE A 31 -6.31 8.03 3.45
CA PHE A 31 -4.87 8.12 3.77
C PHE A 31 -4.54 7.52 5.15
N GLY A 32 -5.33 7.84 6.18
CA GLY A 32 -5.16 7.26 7.52
C GLY A 32 -5.40 5.75 7.57
N ILE A 33 -6.40 5.26 6.84
CA ILE A 33 -6.68 3.82 6.70
C ILE A 33 -5.54 3.12 5.97
N LYS A 34 -5.00 3.72 4.90
CA LYS A 34 -3.86 3.18 4.16
C LYS A 34 -2.61 3.10 5.04
N ILE A 35 -2.30 4.15 5.79
CA ILE A 35 -1.19 4.16 6.77
C ILE A 35 -1.38 3.06 7.81
N GLY A 36 -2.58 2.95 8.38
CA GLY A 36 -2.90 1.89 9.33
C GLY A 36 -2.77 0.50 8.73
N LEU A 37 -3.24 0.31 7.49
CA LEU A 37 -3.15 -0.96 6.77
C LEU A 37 -1.70 -1.32 6.45
N ASP A 38 -0.88 -0.35 6.05
CA ASP A 38 0.55 -0.54 5.80
C ASP A 38 1.27 -0.98 7.10
N LEU A 39 0.97 -0.35 8.25
CA LEU A 39 1.53 -0.72 9.55
C LEU A 39 1.08 -2.11 10.02
N VAL A 40 -0.23 -2.41 9.95
CA VAL A 40 -0.78 -3.69 10.40
C VAL A 40 -0.28 -4.82 9.50
N SER A 41 -0.23 -4.61 8.18
CA SER A 41 0.26 -5.59 7.21
C SER A 41 1.72 -5.98 7.48
N THR A 42 2.62 -5.00 7.72
CA THR A 42 4.03 -5.31 8.01
C THR A 42 4.20 -6.08 9.31
N ILE A 43 3.44 -5.74 10.36
CA ILE A 43 3.47 -6.44 11.65
C ILE A 43 2.98 -7.89 11.48
N VAL A 44 1.84 -8.10 10.80
CA VAL A 44 1.29 -9.45 10.57
C VAL A 44 2.31 -10.32 9.83
N VAL A 45 2.92 -9.80 8.76
CA VAL A 45 3.95 -10.53 8.00
C VAL A 45 5.16 -10.88 8.88
N ALA A 46 5.65 -9.93 9.68
CA ALA A 46 6.79 -10.15 10.57
C ALA A 46 6.50 -11.19 11.65
N VAL A 47 5.29 -11.19 12.24
CA VAL A 47 4.85 -12.18 13.23
C VAL A 47 4.76 -13.57 12.60
N LEU A 48 4.15 -13.69 11.41
CA LEU A 48 4.04 -14.97 10.71
C LEU A 48 5.42 -15.56 10.38
N ILE A 49 6.34 -14.73 9.90
CA ILE A 49 7.71 -15.14 9.61
C ILE A 49 8.47 -15.49 10.89
N GLY A 50 8.40 -14.65 11.92
CA GLY A 50 9.09 -14.85 13.18
C GLY A 50 8.70 -16.15 13.88
N LEU A 51 7.39 -16.41 14.00
CA LEU A 51 6.88 -17.66 14.57
C LEU A 51 7.19 -18.88 13.68
N GLY A 52 7.16 -18.71 12.36
CA GLY A 52 7.53 -19.77 11.42
C GLY A 52 8.99 -20.21 11.61
N ILE A 53 9.90 -19.24 11.71
CA ILE A 53 11.33 -19.49 11.94
C ILE A 53 11.56 -20.07 13.34
N ASP A 54 10.94 -19.51 14.38
CA ASP A 54 11.07 -20.05 15.74
C ASP A 54 10.65 -21.53 15.81
N LYS A 55 9.60 -21.91 15.07
CA LYS A 55 9.14 -23.31 15.00
C LYS A 55 10.11 -24.23 14.25
N ILE A 56 10.73 -23.73 13.18
CA ILE A 56 11.70 -24.52 12.38
C ILE A 56 12.99 -24.75 13.18
N PHE A 57 13.45 -23.74 13.91
CA PHE A 57 14.69 -23.82 14.67
C PHE A 57 14.49 -24.36 16.09
N SER A 58 13.25 -24.67 16.51
CA SER A 58 12.87 -25.00 17.89
C SER A 58 13.46 -24.04 18.91
N THR A 59 13.70 -22.80 18.49
CA THR A 59 14.22 -21.75 19.36
C THR A 59 13.08 -21.24 20.22
N HIS A 60 13.41 -20.82 21.44
CA HIS A 60 12.56 -19.89 22.19
C HIS A 60 12.19 -18.70 21.29
N PRO A 61 11.09 -17.97 21.58
CA PRO A 61 10.46 -16.99 20.65
C PRO A 61 11.32 -15.75 20.33
N ILE A 62 12.58 -15.94 20.01
CA ILE A 62 13.65 -14.95 19.88
C ILE A 62 13.57 -14.35 18.49
N PHE A 63 13.36 -15.16 17.44
CA PHE A 63 13.15 -14.63 16.10
C PHE A 63 11.83 -13.88 16.04
N PHE A 64 10.78 -14.34 16.71
CA PHE A 64 9.54 -13.58 16.86
C PHE A 64 9.79 -12.19 17.47
N ILE A 65 10.52 -12.08 18.59
CA ILE A 65 10.86 -10.76 19.16
C ILE A 65 11.64 -9.91 18.15
N ILE A 66 12.68 -10.46 17.51
CA ILE A 66 13.53 -9.71 16.58
C ILE A 66 12.72 -9.22 15.36
N PHE A 67 11.96 -10.12 14.74
CA PHE A 67 11.12 -9.79 13.59
C PHE A 67 10.00 -8.83 13.96
N LEU A 68 9.41 -8.95 15.16
CA LEU A 68 8.42 -7.99 15.64
C LEU A 68 9.00 -6.57 15.73
N LEU A 69 10.18 -6.42 16.34
CA LEU A 69 10.90 -5.14 16.40
C LEU A 69 11.19 -4.59 15.00
N LEU A 70 11.71 -5.43 14.10
CA LEU A 70 11.97 -5.04 12.71
C LEU A 70 10.69 -4.66 11.96
N GLY A 71 9.60 -5.38 12.16
CA GLY A 71 8.30 -5.13 11.54
C GLY A 71 7.70 -3.80 11.99
N VAL A 72 7.82 -3.47 13.28
CA VAL A 72 7.41 -2.18 13.82
C VAL A 72 8.28 -1.05 13.27
N ILE A 73 9.61 -1.18 13.30
CA ILE A 73 10.54 -0.18 12.75
C ILE A 73 10.27 0.05 11.25
N SER A 74 10.08 -1.03 10.49
CA SER A 74 9.77 -0.98 9.06
C SER A 74 8.43 -0.31 8.79
N GLY A 75 7.40 -0.62 9.58
CA GLY A 75 6.09 0.01 9.49
C GLY A 75 6.19 1.52 9.71
N PHE A 76 6.84 1.97 10.79
CA PHE A 76 7.07 3.39 11.04
C PHE A 76 7.92 4.06 9.95
N TYR A 77 8.96 3.37 9.45
CA TYR A 77 9.79 3.87 8.37
C TYR A 77 8.99 4.12 7.08
N SER A 78 8.03 3.23 6.76
CA SER A 78 7.12 3.40 5.62
C SER A 78 6.27 4.68 5.76
N ILE A 79 5.73 4.92 6.96
CA ILE A 79 4.89 6.10 7.26
C ILE A 79 5.70 7.39 7.11
N ILE A 80 6.88 7.45 7.72
CA ILE A 80 7.77 8.62 7.65
C ILE A 80 8.17 8.89 6.19
N LYS A 81 8.51 7.85 5.43
CA LYS A 81 8.85 7.95 4.01
C LYS A 81 7.69 8.46 3.15
N SER A 82 6.46 7.99 3.42
CA SER A 82 5.25 8.48 2.75
C SER A 82 4.99 9.95 3.07
N MET A 83 5.24 10.38 4.31
CA MET A 83 5.11 11.78 4.73
C MET A 83 6.17 12.67 4.08
N SER A 84 7.43 12.24 4.01
CA SER A 84 8.52 13.01 3.39
C SER A 84 8.37 13.18 1.89
N LYS A 85 7.66 12.29 1.20
CA LYS A 85 7.36 12.41 -0.24
C LYS A 85 6.26 13.42 -0.57
N LEU A 86 5.54 13.90 0.44
CA LEU A 86 4.49 14.91 0.29
C LEU A 86 5.02 16.35 0.44
N LYS A 87 6.35 16.54 0.59
CA LYS A 87 7.01 17.84 0.61
C LYS A 87 7.51 18.24 -0.77
#